data_AF-A0A537GPL8-F1
#
_entry.id   AF-A0A537GPL8-F1
#
_cell.length_a   1.000
_cell.length_b   1.000
_cell.length_c   1.000
_cell.angle_alpha   90.00
_cell.angle_beta   90.00
_cell.angle_gamma   90.00
#
_symmetry.space_group_name_H-M   'P 1'
#
loop_
_entity.id
_entity.type
_entity.pdbx_description
1 polymer ?
#
loop_
_entity_poly.entity_id
_entity_poly.type
_entity_poly.pdbx_seq_one_letter_code
_entity_poly.pdbx_strand_id
1 'polypeptide(L)' 'MAAYIAMLRGVNVSGHNTIKMDVLRGFCQGLGFRNVETYVQSGNIVFQTATENPAALSKRIGE' A
#
# COMPACT_ATOMS: atom_id res chain seq x y z
N MET A 1 4.32 -3.58 16.83
CA MET A 1 4.11 -3.65 15.37
C MET A 1 4.23 -2.24 14.85
N ALA A 2 5.18 -1.95 13.98
CA ALA A 2 5.43 -0.58 13.52
C ALA A 2 4.40 -0.19 12.44
N ALA A 3 4.04 1.09 12.42
CA ALA A 3 3.19 1.67 11.39
C ALA A 3 4.07 2.23 10.25
N TYR A 4 3.67 1.95 9.02
CA TYR A 4 4.36 2.38 7.81
C TYR A 4 3.41 3.06 6.85
N ILE A 5 3.98 3.93 6.01
CA ILE A 5 3.30 4.57 4.90
C ILE A 5 3.99 4.13 3.61
N ALA A 6 3.26 3.47 2.72
CA ALA A 6 3.71 3.24 1.35
C ALA A 6 3.25 4.40 0.47
N MET A 7 4.20 5.11 -0.12
CA MET A 7 3.95 6.21 -1.05
C MET A 7 4.03 5.70 -2.48
N LEU A 8 2.91 5.70 -3.19
CA LEU A 8 2.82 5.29 -4.59
C LEU A 8 2.81 6.53 -5.48
N ARG A 9 3.41 6.41 -6.67
CA ARG A 9 3.50 7.52 -7.64
C ARG A 9 2.58 7.26 -8.83
N GLY A 10 1.90 8.33 -9.28
CA GLY A 10 1.16 8.31 -10.54
C GLY A 10 -0.07 7.40 -10.56
N VAL A 11 -0.66 7.08 -9.41
CA VAL A 11 -1.90 6.28 -9.30
C VAL A 11 -3.12 7.18 -9.54
N ASN A 12 -4.06 6.72 -10.37
CA ASN A 12 -5.31 7.43 -10.70
C ASN A 12 -5.11 8.86 -11.22
N VAL A 13 -4.01 9.13 -11.93
CA VAL A 13 -3.71 10.45 -12.51
C VAL A 13 -4.10 10.45 -13.98
N SER A 14 -4.93 11.41 -14.41
CA SER A 14 -5.36 11.59 -15.81
C SER A 14 -5.91 10.32 -16.48
N GLY A 15 -6.56 9.43 -15.70
CA GLY A 15 -7.11 8.16 -16.20
C GLY A 15 -6.07 7.04 -16.38
N HIS A 16 -4.80 7.28 -16.10
CA HIS A 16 -3.73 6.27 -16.14
C HIS A 16 -3.54 5.59 -14.78
N ASN A 17 -2.97 4.37 -14.80
CA ASN A 17 -2.68 3.56 -13.61
C ASN A 17 -3.87 3.49 -12.65
N THR A 18 -5.04 3.15 -13.21
CA THR A 18 -6.29 3.12 -12.45
C THR A 18 -6.29 1.94 -11.48
N ILE A 19 -6.40 2.23 -10.18
CA ILE A 19 -6.45 1.23 -9.11
C ILE A 19 -7.64 1.54 -8.22
N LYS A 20 -8.49 0.53 -7.97
CA LYS A 20 -9.55 0.63 -6.97
C LYS A 20 -8.97 0.43 -5.57
N MET A 21 -9.34 1.30 -4.64
CA MET A 21 -8.76 1.30 -3.29
C MET A 21 -9.16 0.07 -2.44
N ASP A 22 -10.31 -0.55 -2.72
CA ASP A 22 -10.70 -1.83 -2.12
C ASP A 22 -9.77 -2.98 -2.56
N VAL A 23 -9.45 -3.06 -3.86
CA VAL A 23 -8.49 -4.02 -4.41
C VAL A 23 -7.11 -3.80 -3.80
N LEU A 24 -6.65 -2.55 -3.72
CA LEU A 24 -5.35 -2.21 -3.13
C LEU A 24 -5.27 -2.61 -1.65
N ARG A 25 -6.32 -2.35 -0.86
CA ARG A 25 -6.37 -2.78 0.54
C ARG A 25 -6.35 -4.31 0.64
N GLY A 26 -7.14 -5.01 -0.19
CA GLY A 26 -7.19 -6.47 -0.21
C GLY A 26 -5.83 -7.09 -0.56
N PHE A 27 -5.11 -6.52 -1.53
CA PHE A 27 -3.75 -6.93 -1.86
C PHE A 27 -2.81 -6.82 -0.65
N CYS A 28 -2.76 -5.66 0.01
CA CYS A 28 -1.92 -5.45 1.19
C CYS A 28 -2.30 -6.36 2.36
N GLN A 29 -3.59 -6.64 2.56
CA GLN A 29 -4.05 -7.62 3.54
C GLN A 29 -3.57 -9.04 3.19
N GLY A 30 -3.61 -9.42 1.90
CA GLY A 30 -3.08 -10.69 1.41
C GLY A 30 -1.56 -10.85 1.62
N LEU A 31 -0.82 -9.75 1.65
CA LEU A 31 0.61 -9.74 2.03
C LEU A 31 0.84 -9.93 3.54
N GLY A 32 -0.23 -9.98 4.35
CA GLY A 32 -0.17 -10.14 5.80
C GLY A 32 -0.05 -8.83 6.58
N PHE A 33 -0.27 -7.69 5.92
CA PHE A 33 -0.31 -6.40 6.61
C PHE A 33 -1.62 -6.21 7.37
N ARG A 34 -1.56 -5.50 8.50
CA ARG A 34 -2.69 -5.25 9.39
C ARG A 34 -3.09 -3.78 9.37
N ASN A 35 -4.33 -3.47 9.75
CA ASN A 35 -4.86 -2.11 9.84
C ASN A 35 -4.58 -1.31 8.56
N VAL A 36 -4.90 -1.93 7.41
CA VAL A 36 -4.61 -1.38 6.08
C VAL A 36 -5.67 -0.34 5.72
N GLU A 37 -5.22 0.88 5.51
CA GLU A 37 -6.04 2.03 5.10
C GLU A 37 -5.41 2.71 3.88
N THR A 38 -6.26 3.22 2.99
CA THR A 38 -5.82 3.98 1.80
C THR A 38 -6.17 5.45 1.96
N TYR A 39 -5.27 6.32 1.53
CA TYR A 39 -5.49 7.77 1.56
C TYR A 39 -6.06 8.27 0.23
N VAL A 40 -7.35 8.65 0.24
CA VAL A 40 -8.09 9.17 -0.93
C VAL A 40 -7.97 8.17 -2.11
N GLN A 41 -7.86 8.65 -3.34
CA GLN A 41 -7.61 7.85 -4.54
C GLN A 41 -6.14 7.94 -4.98
N SER A 42 -5.23 8.33 -4.07
CA SER A 42 -3.82 8.54 -4.38
C SER A 42 -3.01 7.25 -4.48
N GLY A 43 -3.58 6.12 -4.05
CA GLY A 43 -2.86 4.85 -3.91
C GLY A 43 -1.95 4.77 -2.69
N ASN A 44 -1.77 5.84 -1.91
CA ASN A 44 -0.96 5.79 -0.68
C ASN A 44 -1.64 4.96 0.41
N ILE A 45 -0.85 4.20 1.16
CA ILE A 45 -1.35 3.17 2.08
C ILE A 45 -0.71 3.34 3.46
N VAL A 46 -1.53 3.31 4.50
CA VAL A 46 -1.10 3.20 5.89
C VAL A 46 -1.34 1.76 6.33
N PHE A 47 -0.35 1.11 6.94
CA PHE A 47 -0.49 -0.26 7.42
C PHE A 47 0.48 -0.56 8.56
N GLN A 48 0.24 -1.68 9.25
CA GLN A 48 1.09 -2.19 10.31
C GLN A 48 1.68 -3.55 9.94
N THR A 49 2.94 -3.78 10.29
CA THR A 49 3.64 -5.04 10.05
C THR A 49 4.70 -5.34 11.12
N ALA A 50 5.03 -6.63 11.28
CA ALA A 50 6.07 -7.10 12.21
C ALA A 50 7.46 -6.95 11.60
N THR A 51 7.54 -6.87 10.26
CA THR A 51 8.79 -6.56 9.57
C THR A 51 9.21 -5.14 9.89
N GLU A 52 10.47 -4.98 10.31
CA GLU A 52 11.04 -3.67 10.62
C GLU A 52 11.92 -3.10 9.50
N ASN A 53 11.98 -3.77 8.34
CA ASN A 53 12.84 -3.41 7.21
C ASN A 53 12.02 -2.74 6.09
N PRO A 54 12.08 -1.41 5.94
CA PRO A 54 11.30 -0.68 4.92
C PRO A 54 11.67 -1.07 3.48
N ALA A 55 12.93 -1.40 3.21
CA ALA A 55 13.36 -1.78 1.86
C ALA A 55 12.75 -3.12 1.43
N ALA A 56 12.68 -4.08 2.35
CA ALA A 56 12.01 -5.36 2.11
C ALA A 56 10.49 -5.18 1.90
N LEU A 57 9.85 -4.27 2.66
CA LEU A 57 8.44 -3.94 2.48
C LEU A 57 8.17 -3.29 1.12
N SER A 58 9.00 -2.33 0.71
CA SER A 58 8.90 -1.67 -0.59
C SER A 58 8.98 -2.67 -1.73
N LYS A 59 9.99 -3.57 -1.69
CA LYS A 59 10.12 -4.64 -2.69
C LYS A 59 8.89 -5.54 -2.74
N ARG A 60 8.39 -5.97 -1.57
CA ARG A 60 7.24 -6.86 -1.48
C ARG A 60 5.92 -6.24 -1.94
N ILE A 61 5.79 -4.92 -1.87
CA ILE A 61 4.63 -4.18 -2.39
C ILE A 61 4.73 -3.98 -3.91
N GLY A 62 5.95 -3.88 -4.45
CA GLY A 62 6.21 -3.62 -5.87
C GLY A 62 6.35 -4.87 -6.76
N GLU A 63 6.31 -6.07 -6.16
CA GLU A 63 6.21 -7.36 -6.86
C GLU A 63 4.76 -7.67 -7.24
#